data_AF-A0A8J1YPE0-F1
#
_entry.id   AF-A0A8J1YPE0-F1
#
_cell.length_a   1.000
_cell.length_b   1.000
_cell.length_c   1.000
_cell.angle_alpha   90.00
_cell.angle_beta   90.00
_cell.angle_gamma   90.00
#
_symmetry.space_group_name_H-M   'P 1'
#
loop_
_entity.id
_entity.type
_entity.pdbx_description
1 polymer ?
#
loop_
_entity_poly.entity_id
_entity_poly.type
_entity_poly.pdbx_seq_one_letter_code
_entity_poly.pdbx_strand_id
1 'polypeptide(L)'
;MTDSLWGLIEINLANNGIDDEAVAELMGYAKKDVFLERVFLQGNDLEFRDGIETIINSLNSSRIQILSLANNECLFPSSVARLFRSLNAFHLTELHLSTCNLGPALCRSIAEYLSSSRSSNLEILELNGNCFGAVGVRYIIDAIENYNFTIKQVGLLANSPEPPPGSGIFFGIGPTAEDKEAEEEALAFQVHQRLPLVLERNRILTQRTRAAARRILGQARILLNARRPPAGRETALARDSAPTTFRLLDLPPELLQHVVRHCSGDPWAFSAAQFARMTAEAADRRKMRRLRVMVNGRLDRAGSDAKEKAKVISEVIEDWLRKGGWEKWESDQMVEEPELEPGIEPEPDRQNDEDESYQLSRRASYQSRQSRRSSIQSPVLAAEAIQAYAADVWAAAV
;
A
#
# COMPACT_ATOMS: atom_id res chain seq x y z
N MET A 1 -23.87 24.18 -12.83
CA MET A 1 -24.56 22.96 -12.36
C MET A 1 -23.80 21.80 -12.95
N THR A 2 -23.03 21.11 -12.12
CA THR A 2 -22.25 19.93 -12.52
C THR A 2 -23.23 18.79 -12.78
N ASP A 3 -23.22 18.23 -13.98
CA ASP A 3 -23.82 16.93 -14.29
C ASP A 3 -23.31 15.93 -13.24
N SER A 4 -24.15 15.70 -12.24
CA SER A 4 -23.90 14.73 -11.19
C SER A 4 -24.17 13.39 -11.87
N LEU A 5 -23.12 12.69 -12.31
CA LEU A 5 -23.29 11.34 -12.83
C LEU A 5 -24.03 10.53 -11.77
N TRP A 6 -25.24 10.10 -12.13
CA TRP A 6 -26.08 9.26 -11.29
C TRP A 6 -25.43 7.86 -11.24
N GLY A 7 -25.11 7.40 -10.03
CA GLY A 7 -24.51 6.09 -9.79
C GLY A 7 -24.50 5.78 -8.30
N LEU A 8 -24.66 4.52 -7.94
CA LEU A 8 -24.68 4.09 -6.53
C LEU A 8 -23.24 4.02 -6.03
N ILE A 9 -22.85 4.91 -5.11
CA ILE A 9 -21.47 4.97 -4.58
C ILE A 9 -21.27 3.97 -3.45
N GLU A 10 -22.31 3.78 -2.63
CA GLU A 10 -22.26 3.00 -1.41
C GLU A 10 -23.54 2.20 -1.27
N ILE A 11 -23.39 0.93 -0.89
CA ILE A 11 -24.49 0.07 -0.54
C ILE A 11 -24.21 -0.57 0.82
N ASN A 12 -25.19 -0.47 1.71
CA ASN A 12 -25.17 -1.12 3.00
C ASN A 12 -26.34 -2.08 3.11
N LEU A 13 -26.02 -3.37 3.10
CA LEU A 13 -26.98 -4.47 3.26
C LEU A 13 -26.65 -5.30 4.50
N ALA A 14 -26.13 -4.66 5.56
CA ALA A 14 -25.89 -5.33 6.83
C ALA A 14 -27.18 -5.89 7.46
N ASN A 15 -27.11 -7.09 8.05
CA ASN A 15 -28.22 -7.74 8.77
C ASN A 15 -29.51 -7.88 7.95
N ASN A 16 -29.42 -8.22 6.66
CA ASN A 16 -30.59 -8.37 5.79
C ASN A 16 -30.86 -9.82 5.38
N GLY A 17 -30.10 -10.80 5.89
CA GLY A 17 -30.24 -12.20 5.49
C GLY A 17 -29.91 -12.41 4.00
N ILE A 18 -28.92 -11.67 3.50
CA ILE A 18 -28.45 -11.79 2.12
C ILE A 18 -27.73 -13.14 1.95
N ASP A 19 -28.05 -13.85 0.87
CA ASP A 19 -27.42 -15.13 0.50
C ASP A 19 -26.29 -14.95 -0.53
N ASP A 20 -25.57 -16.04 -0.79
CA ASP A 20 -24.45 -16.06 -1.74
C ASP A 20 -24.86 -15.64 -3.17
N GLU A 21 -26.08 -15.98 -3.59
CA GLU A 21 -26.61 -15.64 -4.92
C GLU A 21 -26.85 -14.13 -5.06
N ALA A 22 -27.48 -13.50 -4.07
CA ALA A 22 -27.65 -12.06 -4.04
C ALA A 22 -26.31 -11.30 -3.97
N VAL A 23 -25.30 -11.84 -3.27
CA VAL A 23 -23.94 -11.27 -3.31
C VAL A 23 -23.34 -11.40 -4.71
N ALA A 24 -23.52 -12.52 -5.39
CA ALA A 24 -23.03 -12.70 -6.75
C ALA A 24 -23.68 -11.71 -7.73
N GLU A 25 -25.00 -11.46 -7.59
CA GLU A 25 -25.71 -10.45 -8.38
C GLU A 25 -25.22 -9.03 -8.08
N LEU A 26 -25.04 -8.69 -6.79
CA LEU A 26 -24.52 -7.40 -6.35
C LEU A 26 -23.11 -7.15 -6.92
N MET A 27 -22.24 -8.16 -6.86
CA MET A 27 -20.91 -8.07 -7.44
C MET A 27 -20.96 -7.99 -8.96
N GLY A 28 -21.91 -8.69 -9.60
CA GLY A 28 -22.19 -8.55 -11.02
C GLY A 28 -22.64 -7.14 -11.42
N TYR A 29 -23.41 -6.47 -10.57
CA TYR A 29 -23.71 -5.05 -10.70
C TYR A 29 -22.44 -4.21 -10.51
N ALA A 30 -21.66 -4.44 -9.45
CA ALA A 30 -20.41 -3.72 -9.15
C ALA A 30 -19.34 -3.85 -10.25
N LYS A 31 -19.37 -4.93 -11.02
CA LYS A 31 -18.51 -5.13 -12.19
C LYS A 31 -18.89 -4.22 -13.37
N LYS A 32 -20.19 -3.95 -13.53
CA LYS A 32 -20.72 -3.10 -14.63
C LYS A 32 -20.77 -1.64 -14.23
N ASP A 33 -21.13 -1.38 -12.97
CA ASP A 33 -21.18 -0.05 -12.40
C ASP A 33 -19.77 0.43 -12.09
N VAL A 34 -19.50 1.65 -12.51
CA VAL A 34 -18.18 2.27 -12.40
C VAL A 34 -18.12 3.17 -11.15
N PHE A 35 -19.27 3.41 -10.50
CA PHE A 35 -19.40 4.32 -9.36
C PHE A 35 -19.46 3.62 -8.01
N LEU A 36 -19.77 2.32 -7.95
CA LEU A 36 -19.85 1.60 -6.67
C LEU A 36 -18.47 1.39 -6.06
N GLU A 37 -18.25 2.04 -4.92
CA GLU A 37 -16.97 2.06 -4.22
C GLU A 37 -17.05 1.34 -2.86
N ARG A 38 -18.21 1.30 -2.21
CA ARG A 38 -18.34 0.78 -0.84
C ARG A 38 -19.47 -0.22 -0.72
N VAL A 39 -19.14 -1.41 -0.23
CA VAL A 39 -20.08 -2.52 -0.06
C VAL A 39 -19.98 -3.05 1.36
N PHE A 40 -21.06 -2.93 2.11
CA PHE A 40 -21.17 -3.40 3.48
C PHE A 40 -22.19 -4.55 3.56
N LEU A 41 -21.72 -5.74 3.94
CA LEU A 41 -22.49 -6.98 4.00
C LEU A 41 -22.38 -7.63 5.39
N GLN A 42 -22.26 -6.83 6.45
CA GLN A 42 -22.01 -7.39 7.77
C GLN A 42 -23.22 -8.14 8.33
N GLY A 43 -23.00 -9.23 9.07
CA GLY A 43 -24.08 -9.90 9.79
C GLY A 43 -25.13 -10.54 8.86
N ASN A 44 -24.68 -11.08 7.73
CA ASN A 44 -25.51 -11.92 6.87
C ASN A 44 -25.12 -13.40 7.06
N ASP A 45 -25.90 -14.30 6.49
CA ASP A 45 -25.67 -15.74 6.57
C ASP A 45 -24.87 -16.23 5.34
N LEU A 46 -23.74 -15.55 5.06
CA LEU A 46 -22.90 -15.86 3.90
C LEU A 46 -22.04 -17.10 4.15
N GLU A 47 -22.03 -18.01 3.20
CA GLU A 47 -21.24 -19.26 3.29
C GLU A 47 -20.16 -19.33 2.20
N PHE A 48 -20.41 -18.72 1.04
CA PHE A 48 -19.60 -18.82 -0.18
C PHE A 48 -19.27 -20.26 -0.60
N ARG A 49 -20.19 -21.22 -0.43
CA ARG A 49 -19.94 -22.61 -0.86
C ARG A 49 -19.79 -22.72 -2.37
N ASP A 50 -20.71 -22.08 -3.07
CA ASP A 50 -20.81 -22.10 -4.53
C ASP A 50 -20.73 -20.67 -5.08
N GLY A 51 -20.26 -20.50 -6.31
CA GLY A 51 -20.26 -19.19 -6.98
C GLY A 51 -19.17 -18.20 -6.52
N ILE A 52 -18.30 -18.57 -5.58
CA ILE A 52 -17.19 -17.70 -5.11
C ILE A 52 -16.27 -17.23 -6.26
N GLU A 53 -16.08 -18.05 -7.30
CA GLU A 53 -15.31 -17.66 -8.49
C GLU A 53 -15.96 -16.48 -9.24
N THR A 54 -17.29 -16.48 -9.35
CA THR A 54 -18.03 -15.39 -9.98
C THR A 54 -17.92 -14.10 -9.16
N ILE A 55 -18.00 -14.22 -7.83
CA ILE A 55 -17.82 -13.13 -6.87
C ILE A 55 -16.41 -12.56 -6.99
N ILE A 56 -15.36 -13.38 -6.94
CA ILE A 56 -13.96 -12.96 -7.06
C ILE A 56 -13.70 -12.27 -8.40
N ASN A 57 -14.15 -12.88 -9.51
CA ASN A 57 -13.96 -12.30 -10.84
C ASN A 57 -14.64 -10.94 -10.98
N SER A 58 -15.81 -10.79 -10.37
CA SER A 58 -16.55 -9.53 -10.37
C SER A 58 -15.89 -8.49 -9.48
N LEU A 59 -15.45 -8.87 -8.28
CA LEU A 59 -14.69 -8.01 -7.36
C LEU A 59 -13.38 -7.52 -7.99
N ASN A 60 -12.61 -8.41 -8.61
CA ASN A 60 -11.36 -8.08 -9.32
C ASN A 60 -11.57 -7.10 -10.48
N SER A 61 -12.75 -7.13 -11.10
CA SER A 61 -13.12 -6.23 -12.21
C SER A 61 -13.85 -4.96 -11.75
N SER A 62 -14.15 -4.83 -10.46
CA SER A 62 -14.93 -3.73 -9.91
C SER A 62 -14.06 -2.54 -9.49
N ARG A 63 -14.70 -1.43 -9.09
CA ARG A 63 -14.03 -0.27 -8.47
C ARG A 63 -14.25 -0.18 -6.96
N ILE A 64 -14.63 -1.29 -6.34
CA ILE A 64 -14.84 -1.36 -4.90
C ILE A 64 -13.53 -1.03 -4.17
N GLN A 65 -13.61 -0.05 -3.29
CA GLN A 65 -12.55 0.39 -2.38
C GLN A 65 -12.72 -0.23 -0.99
N ILE A 66 -13.97 -0.39 -0.53
CA ILE A 66 -14.27 -0.92 0.79
C ILE A 66 -15.22 -2.10 0.65
N LEU A 67 -14.78 -3.27 1.10
CA LEU A 67 -15.62 -4.47 1.22
C LEU A 67 -15.63 -4.94 2.68
N SER A 68 -16.81 -4.95 3.29
CA SER A 68 -16.99 -5.45 4.64
C SER A 68 -17.85 -6.69 4.65
N LEU A 69 -17.25 -7.81 5.03
CA LEU A 69 -17.86 -9.13 5.23
C LEU A 69 -17.85 -9.51 6.72
N ALA A 70 -17.68 -8.54 7.62
CA ALA A 70 -17.57 -8.81 9.05
C ALA A 70 -18.85 -9.45 9.62
N ASN A 71 -18.73 -10.20 10.70
CA ASN A 71 -19.86 -10.85 11.37
C ASN A 71 -20.63 -11.86 10.50
N ASN A 72 -19.95 -12.49 9.53
CA ASN A 72 -20.49 -13.63 8.76
C ASN A 72 -19.75 -14.89 9.25
N GLU A 73 -20.31 -15.55 10.27
CA GLU A 73 -19.66 -16.70 10.96
C GLU A 73 -19.70 -18.01 10.17
N CYS A 74 -20.57 -18.09 9.15
CA CYS A 74 -20.78 -19.28 8.33
C CYS A 74 -19.87 -19.35 7.09
N LEU A 75 -18.93 -18.40 6.94
CA LEU A 75 -18.02 -18.35 5.79
C LEU A 75 -17.16 -19.60 5.71
N PHE A 76 -17.21 -20.29 4.57
CA PHE A 76 -16.50 -21.54 4.40
C PHE A 76 -14.98 -21.28 4.24
N PRO A 77 -14.11 -21.86 5.10
CA PRO A 77 -12.69 -21.51 5.10
C PRO A 77 -11.98 -21.76 3.77
N SER A 78 -12.32 -22.81 3.02
CA SER A 78 -11.69 -23.07 1.72
C SER A 78 -12.06 -22.00 0.67
N SER A 79 -13.27 -21.45 0.73
CA SER A 79 -13.73 -20.37 -0.15
C SER A 79 -13.04 -19.06 0.16
N VAL A 80 -12.85 -18.73 1.45
CA VAL A 80 -12.06 -17.56 1.87
C VAL A 80 -10.58 -17.73 1.49
N ALA A 81 -10.02 -18.93 1.59
CA ALA A 81 -8.65 -19.22 1.15
C ALA A 81 -8.48 -18.95 -0.35
N ARG A 82 -9.47 -19.36 -1.14
CA ARG A 82 -9.53 -19.14 -2.58
C ARG A 82 -9.70 -17.66 -2.92
N LEU A 83 -10.50 -16.92 -2.15
CA LEU A 83 -10.60 -15.47 -2.24
C LEU A 83 -9.21 -14.84 -2.12
N PHE A 84 -8.45 -15.08 -1.04
CA PHE A 84 -7.10 -14.50 -0.91
C PHE A 84 -6.11 -14.95 -2.00
N ARG A 85 -6.19 -16.19 -2.46
CA ARG A 85 -5.33 -16.71 -3.55
C ARG A 85 -5.60 -16.02 -4.89
N SER A 86 -6.85 -15.69 -5.20
CA SER A 86 -7.27 -15.15 -6.50
C SER A 86 -7.63 -13.66 -6.48
N LEU A 87 -7.64 -13.01 -5.30
CA LEU A 87 -7.97 -11.59 -5.16
C LEU A 87 -6.92 -10.71 -5.84
N ASN A 88 -7.36 -9.96 -6.85
CA ASN A 88 -6.58 -9.00 -7.61
C ASN A 88 -7.37 -7.70 -7.81
N ALA A 89 -8.10 -7.29 -6.77
CA ALA A 89 -8.93 -6.10 -6.77
C ALA A 89 -8.05 -4.86 -6.54
N PHE A 90 -7.46 -4.32 -7.61
CA PHE A 90 -6.55 -3.18 -7.52
C PHE A 90 -7.15 -1.91 -6.91
N HIS A 91 -8.47 -1.79 -6.85
CA HIS A 91 -9.13 -0.63 -6.24
C HIS A 91 -9.39 -0.81 -4.74
N LEU A 92 -9.26 -2.04 -4.21
CA LEU A 92 -9.59 -2.36 -2.84
C LEU A 92 -8.55 -1.77 -1.87
N THR A 93 -8.99 -0.83 -1.03
CA THR A 93 -8.19 -0.19 0.01
C THR A 93 -8.50 -0.72 1.40
N GLU A 94 -9.71 -1.23 1.61
CA GLU A 94 -10.15 -1.78 2.90
C GLU A 94 -10.89 -3.11 2.73
N LEU A 95 -10.49 -4.10 3.51
CA LEU A 95 -11.16 -5.39 3.60
C LEU A 95 -11.43 -5.72 5.06
N HIS A 96 -12.70 -5.94 5.41
CA HIS A 96 -13.08 -6.30 6.78
C HIS A 96 -13.66 -7.71 6.83
N LEU A 97 -13.04 -8.55 7.64
CA LEU A 97 -13.36 -9.96 7.88
C LEU A 97 -13.32 -10.26 9.39
N SER A 98 -13.72 -9.29 10.21
CA SER A 98 -13.81 -9.47 11.66
C SER A 98 -14.97 -10.41 12.01
N THR A 99 -14.82 -11.22 13.07
CA THR A 99 -15.86 -12.13 13.58
C THR A 99 -16.45 -13.05 12.51
N CYS A 100 -15.58 -13.68 11.72
CA CYS A 100 -15.94 -14.57 10.62
C CYS A 100 -15.59 -16.04 10.90
N ASN A 101 -15.20 -16.39 12.14
CA ASN A 101 -14.80 -17.74 12.55
C ASN A 101 -13.67 -18.34 11.70
N LEU A 102 -12.72 -17.50 11.26
CA LEU A 102 -11.62 -17.90 10.36
C LEU A 102 -10.49 -18.58 11.15
N GLY A 103 -10.07 -19.78 10.74
CA GLY A 103 -9.05 -20.57 11.44
C GLY A 103 -7.61 -20.42 10.91
N PRO A 104 -6.61 -21.08 11.55
CA PRO A 104 -5.19 -20.91 11.25
C PRO A 104 -4.78 -21.36 9.84
N ALA A 105 -5.53 -22.27 9.24
CA ALA A 105 -5.29 -22.75 7.87
C ALA A 105 -5.34 -21.62 6.82
N LEU A 106 -6.05 -20.52 7.12
CA LEU A 106 -6.16 -19.35 6.26
C LEU A 106 -4.95 -18.41 6.31
N CYS A 107 -4.18 -18.44 7.40
CA CYS A 107 -3.07 -17.52 7.63
C CYS A 107 -2.02 -17.59 6.52
N ARG A 108 -1.80 -18.77 5.94
CA ARG A 108 -0.89 -18.94 4.80
C ARG A 108 -1.39 -18.21 3.56
N SER A 109 -2.66 -18.39 3.18
CA SER A 109 -3.23 -17.70 2.01
C SER A 109 -3.30 -16.18 2.21
N ILE A 110 -3.57 -15.71 3.44
CA ILE A 110 -3.52 -14.28 3.78
C ILE A 110 -2.08 -13.77 3.63
N ALA A 111 -1.09 -14.46 4.22
CA ALA A 111 0.31 -14.07 4.14
C ALA A 111 0.85 -14.06 2.70
N GLU A 112 0.46 -15.03 1.87
CA GLU A 112 0.79 -15.09 0.44
C GLU A 112 0.20 -13.90 -0.33
N TYR A 113 -1.07 -13.57 -0.08
CA TYR A 113 -1.70 -12.39 -0.66
C TYR A 113 -0.99 -11.09 -0.24
N LEU A 114 -0.71 -10.93 1.05
CA LEU A 114 -0.01 -9.76 1.59
C LEU A 114 1.43 -9.63 1.08
N SER A 115 2.06 -10.74 0.72
CA SER A 115 3.40 -10.75 0.14
C SER A 115 3.42 -10.48 -1.36
N SER A 116 2.27 -10.59 -2.03
CA SER A 116 2.13 -10.34 -3.47
C SER A 116 1.84 -8.86 -3.78
N SER A 117 2.22 -8.45 -4.99
CA SER A 117 1.89 -7.13 -5.58
C SER A 117 0.38 -6.86 -5.65
N ARG A 118 -0.45 -7.93 -5.63
CA ARG A 118 -1.92 -7.85 -5.60
C ARG A 118 -2.46 -7.08 -4.40
N SER A 119 -1.74 -7.11 -3.27
CA SER A 119 -2.12 -6.39 -2.04
C SER A 119 -1.61 -4.95 -1.95
N SER A 120 -0.97 -4.43 -3.00
CA SER A 120 -0.29 -3.13 -3.00
C SER A 120 -1.20 -1.92 -2.74
N ASN A 121 -2.51 -2.06 -2.94
CA ASN A 121 -3.47 -0.98 -2.67
C ASN A 121 -4.20 -1.11 -1.34
N LEU A 122 -4.13 -2.27 -0.69
CA LEU A 122 -4.76 -2.50 0.60
C LEU A 122 -4.05 -1.68 1.69
N GLU A 123 -4.81 -0.87 2.42
CA GLU A 123 -4.33 -0.04 3.52
C GLU A 123 -4.87 -0.50 4.88
N ILE A 124 -6.09 -1.04 4.90
CA ILE A 124 -6.78 -1.50 6.10
C ILE A 124 -7.24 -2.94 5.93
N LEU A 125 -6.86 -3.79 6.89
CA LEU A 125 -7.29 -5.18 6.95
C LEU A 125 -7.80 -5.50 8.35
N GLU A 126 -9.11 -5.64 8.51
CA GLU A 126 -9.74 -5.95 9.80
C GLU A 126 -9.99 -7.45 9.91
N LEU A 127 -9.34 -8.09 10.88
CA LEU A 127 -9.33 -9.55 11.11
C LEU A 127 -9.58 -9.88 12.60
N ASN A 128 -10.21 -8.97 13.34
CA ASN A 128 -10.46 -9.15 14.78
C ASN A 128 -11.47 -10.27 15.04
N GLY A 129 -11.39 -10.94 16.19
CA GLY A 129 -12.42 -11.91 16.60
C GLY A 129 -12.46 -13.17 15.72
N ASN A 130 -11.31 -13.60 15.20
CA ASN A 130 -11.17 -14.86 14.46
C ASN A 130 -10.37 -15.88 15.28
N CYS A 131 -10.03 -17.02 14.68
CA CYS A 131 -9.38 -18.14 15.35
C CYS A 131 -7.97 -18.41 14.82
N PHE A 132 -7.19 -17.38 14.50
CA PHE A 132 -5.86 -17.55 13.89
C PHE A 132 -4.78 -18.09 14.84
N GLY A 133 -4.92 -17.85 16.15
CA GLY A 133 -3.89 -18.14 17.15
C GLY A 133 -2.62 -17.28 17.00
N ALA A 134 -1.72 -17.36 17.98
CA ALA A 134 -0.47 -16.60 18.03
C ALA A 134 0.43 -16.88 16.82
N VAL A 135 0.51 -18.15 16.42
CA VAL A 135 1.31 -18.60 15.27
C VAL A 135 0.77 -18.02 13.97
N GLY A 136 -0.55 -18.07 13.76
CA GLY A 136 -1.20 -17.51 12.58
C GLY A 136 -1.05 -15.99 12.49
N VAL A 137 -1.28 -15.29 13.60
CA VAL A 137 -1.07 -13.84 13.74
C VAL A 137 0.39 -13.47 13.43
N ARG A 138 1.35 -14.24 13.94
CA ARG A 138 2.77 -14.05 13.62
C ARG A 138 3.04 -14.15 12.11
N TYR A 139 2.48 -15.14 11.42
CA TYR A 139 2.65 -15.29 9.96
C TYR A 139 2.12 -14.08 9.18
N ILE A 140 0.97 -13.54 9.58
CA ILE A 140 0.38 -12.34 8.96
C ILE A 140 1.31 -11.13 9.18
N ILE A 141 1.79 -10.93 10.42
CA ILE A 141 2.70 -9.82 10.74
C ILE A 141 4.04 -9.97 10.03
N ASP A 142 4.59 -11.19 9.93
CA ASP A 142 5.81 -11.47 9.18
C ASP A 142 5.68 -11.07 7.70
N ALA A 143 4.53 -11.34 7.07
CA ALA A 143 4.27 -10.96 5.69
C ALA A 143 4.25 -9.43 5.53
N ILE A 144 3.60 -8.72 6.46
CA ILE A 144 3.56 -7.25 6.45
C ILE A 144 4.95 -6.67 6.71
N GLU A 145 5.68 -7.20 7.69
CA GLU A 145 7.01 -6.70 8.01
C GLU A 145 7.98 -6.90 6.85
N ASN A 146 7.89 -7.99 6.10
CA ASN A 146 8.90 -8.29 5.08
C ASN A 146 8.53 -7.80 3.68
N TYR A 147 7.24 -7.80 3.33
CA TYR A 147 6.81 -7.65 1.94
C TYR A 147 5.75 -6.55 1.73
N ASN A 148 4.90 -6.26 2.72
CA ASN A 148 3.84 -5.23 2.57
C ASN A 148 4.18 -3.92 3.28
N PHE A 149 4.30 -2.85 2.49
CA PHE A 149 4.63 -1.51 2.98
C PHE A 149 3.48 -0.50 2.85
N THR A 150 2.33 -0.95 2.36
CA THR A 150 1.17 -0.12 2.03
C THR A 150 0.12 -0.15 3.14
N ILE A 151 0.03 -1.26 3.87
CA ILE A 151 -0.88 -1.42 5.00
C ILE A 151 -0.51 -0.47 6.14
N LYS A 152 -1.51 0.25 6.65
CA LYS A 152 -1.41 1.24 7.73
C LYS A 152 -2.20 0.84 8.96
N GLN A 153 -3.17 -0.06 8.82
CA GLN A 153 -4.00 -0.55 9.92
C GLN A 153 -4.32 -2.02 9.71
N VAL A 154 -4.15 -2.82 10.77
CA VAL A 154 -4.61 -4.20 10.80
C VAL A 154 -5.26 -4.48 12.15
N GLY A 155 -6.46 -5.01 12.14
CA GLY A 155 -7.13 -5.52 13.34
C GLY A 155 -6.80 -6.99 13.54
N LEU A 156 -6.06 -7.35 14.59
CA LEU A 156 -5.77 -8.74 14.96
C LEU A 156 -6.12 -9.04 16.42
N LEU A 157 -6.96 -8.21 17.05
CA LEU A 157 -7.41 -8.41 18.42
C LEU A 157 -8.36 -9.61 18.52
N ALA A 158 -8.38 -10.25 19.69
CA ALA A 158 -9.25 -11.41 19.96
C ALA A 158 -9.08 -12.54 18.92
N ASN A 159 -7.84 -12.99 18.70
CA ASN A 159 -7.50 -14.08 17.78
C ASN A 159 -7.06 -15.37 18.51
N SER A 160 -7.90 -15.86 19.40
CA SER A 160 -7.62 -17.08 20.18
C SER A 160 -7.77 -18.33 19.31
N PRO A 161 -6.94 -19.36 19.47
CA PRO A 161 -7.00 -20.56 18.63
C PRO A 161 -8.26 -21.42 18.85
N GLU A 162 -8.96 -21.24 19.99
CA GLU A 162 -10.20 -21.95 20.28
C GLU A 162 -11.40 -21.24 19.63
N PRO A 163 -12.28 -21.97 18.92
CA PRO A 163 -13.55 -21.41 18.45
C PRO A 163 -14.42 -21.01 19.65
N PRO A 164 -15.33 -20.02 19.49
CA PRO A 164 -16.22 -19.62 20.56
C PRO A 164 -17.03 -20.80 21.13
N PRO A 165 -17.36 -20.78 22.43
CA PRO A 165 -18.07 -21.87 23.07
C PRO A 165 -19.44 -22.08 22.40
N GLY A 166 -19.63 -23.25 21.77
CA GLY A 166 -20.82 -23.59 20.99
C GLY A 166 -20.54 -24.32 19.67
N SER A 167 -19.31 -24.25 19.15
CA SER A 167 -18.93 -24.78 17.82
C SER A 167 -18.73 -26.30 17.72
N GLY A 168 -19.18 -27.07 18.72
CA GLY A 168 -19.41 -28.52 18.61
C GLY A 168 -18.23 -29.47 18.34
N ILE A 169 -17.00 -28.98 18.19
CA ILE A 169 -15.83 -29.82 17.89
C ILE A 169 -14.90 -29.89 19.11
N PHE A 170 -14.98 -30.99 19.85
CA PHE A 170 -14.10 -31.32 20.97
C PHE A 170 -13.18 -32.48 20.56
N PHE A 171 -11.91 -32.20 20.25
CA PHE A 171 -10.88 -33.24 20.06
C PHE A 171 -9.78 -33.06 21.11
N GLY A 172 -9.67 -34.02 22.04
CA GLY A 172 -8.49 -34.21 22.88
C GLY A 172 -8.48 -33.56 24.27
N ILE A 173 -7.41 -33.87 25.02
CA ILE A 173 -7.05 -33.21 26.29
C ILE A 173 -6.85 -31.73 25.95
N GLY A 174 -7.75 -30.88 26.44
CA GLY A 174 -7.68 -29.44 26.19
C GLY A 174 -6.35 -28.85 26.69
N PRO A 175 -5.88 -27.75 26.07
CA PRO A 175 -4.64 -27.10 26.45
C PRO A 175 -4.64 -26.76 27.95
N THR A 176 -3.47 -26.92 28.58
CA THR A 176 -3.33 -26.61 30.01
C THR A 176 -3.50 -25.11 30.24
N ALA A 177 -3.74 -24.70 31.49
CA ALA A 177 -3.81 -23.27 31.82
C ALA A 177 -2.50 -22.54 31.46
N GLU A 178 -1.36 -23.21 31.61
CA GLU A 178 -0.04 -22.71 31.24
C GLU A 178 0.08 -22.49 29.73
N ASP A 179 -0.43 -23.43 28.91
CA ASP A 179 -0.43 -23.28 27.44
C ASP A 179 -1.31 -22.11 26.98
N LYS A 180 -2.46 -21.89 27.65
CA LYS A 180 -3.36 -20.78 27.36
C LYS A 180 -2.72 -19.43 27.69
N GLU A 181 -2.07 -19.33 28.85
CA GLU A 181 -1.35 -18.12 29.26
C GLU A 181 -0.19 -17.80 28.31
N ALA A 182 0.59 -18.81 27.91
CA ALA A 182 1.68 -18.64 26.95
C ALA A 182 1.17 -18.18 25.56
N GLU A 183 0.04 -18.71 25.10
CA GLU A 183 -0.61 -18.31 23.84
C GLU A 183 -1.11 -16.85 23.90
N GLU A 184 -1.74 -16.46 25.01
CA GLU A 184 -2.20 -15.09 25.24
C GLU A 184 -1.02 -14.11 25.30
N GLU A 185 0.08 -14.47 25.97
CA GLU A 185 1.30 -13.66 26.02
C GLU A 185 1.92 -13.52 24.62
N ALA A 186 1.99 -14.61 23.86
CA ALA A 186 2.50 -14.59 22.49
C ALA A 186 1.64 -13.71 21.58
N LEU A 187 0.31 -13.80 21.66
CA LEU A 187 -0.63 -12.91 20.95
C LEU A 187 -0.43 -11.45 21.36
N ALA A 188 -0.35 -11.17 22.65
CA ALA A 188 -0.15 -9.83 23.18
C ALA A 188 1.16 -9.21 22.68
N PHE A 189 2.25 -9.98 22.66
CA PHE A 189 3.52 -9.54 22.11
C PHE A 189 3.39 -9.19 20.62
N GLN A 190 2.79 -10.07 19.81
CA GLN A 190 2.62 -9.84 18.38
C GLN A 190 1.75 -8.60 18.09
N VAL A 191 0.59 -8.49 18.73
CA VAL A 191 -0.41 -7.46 18.42
C VAL A 191 -0.11 -6.11 19.08
N HIS A 192 0.36 -6.09 20.32
CA HIS A 192 0.55 -4.83 21.06
C HIS A 192 1.98 -4.29 21.01
N GLN A 193 3.00 -5.13 20.80
CA GLN A 193 4.39 -4.67 20.74
C GLN A 193 4.91 -4.61 19.31
N ARG A 194 4.77 -5.71 18.56
CA ARG A 194 5.41 -5.82 17.23
C ARG A 194 4.62 -5.11 16.13
N LEU A 195 3.32 -5.39 16.00
CA LEU A 195 2.48 -4.84 14.94
C LEU A 195 2.50 -3.29 14.87
N PRO A 196 2.38 -2.53 15.99
CA PRO A 196 2.37 -1.07 15.92
C PRO A 196 3.67 -0.50 15.35
N LEU A 197 4.82 -1.10 15.65
CA LEU A 197 6.13 -0.68 15.10
C LEU A 197 6.20 -0.88 13.58
N VAL A 198 5.66 -2.01 13.09
CA VAL A 198 5.61 -2.31 11.65
C VAL A 198 4.67 -1.36 10.91
N LEU A 199 3.49 -1.10 11.47
CA LEU A 199 2.54 -0.15 10.88
C LEU A 199 3.07 1.28 10.90
N GLU A 200 3.74 1.68 11.99
CA GLU A 200 4.34 3.01 12.08
C GLU A 200 5.48 3.19 11.08
N ARG A 201 6.30 2.16 10.86
CA ARG A 201 7.28 2.14 9.77
C ARG A 201 6.60 2.43 8.42
N ASN A 202 5.49 1.76 8.10
CA ASN A 202 4.79 1.95 6.83
C ASN A 202 4.26 3.38 6.67
N ARG A 203 3.71 3.95 7.75
CA ARG A 203 3.26 5.36 7.77
C ARG A 203 4.42 6.32 7.53
N ILE A 204 5.53 6.15 8.25
CA ILE A 204 6.73 7.00 8.11
C ILE A 204 7.29 6.91 6.70
N LEU A 205 7.45 5.71 6.13
CA LEU A 205 7.97 5.53 4.77
C LEU A 205 7.08 6.25 3.75
N THR A 206 5.77 6.07 3.85
CA THR A 206 4.79 6.74 2.99
C THR A 206 4.87 8.27 3.11
N GLN A 207 4.94 8.80 4.33
CA GLN A 207 5.09 10.24 4.56
C GLN A 207 6.40 10.79 3.98
N ARG A 208 7.52 10.06 4.15
CA ARG A 208 8.82 10.44 3.59
C ARG A 208 8.78 10.48 2.07
N THR A 209 8.22 9.47 1.42
CA THR A 209 8.07 9.43 -0.05
C THR A 209 7.23 10.60 -0.56
N ARG A 210 6.08 10.86 0.07
CA ARG A 210 5.20 12.00 -0.30
C ARG A 210 5.90 13.34 -0.14
N ALA A 211 6.59 13.55 0.99
CA ALA A 211 7.32 14.79 1.25
C ALA A 211 8.48 14.99 0.27
N ALA A 212 9.26 13.94 0.00
CA ALA A 212 10.35 13.95 -0.96
C ALA A 212 9.84 14.24 -2.38
N ALA A 213 8.72 13.63 -2.79
CA ALA A 213 8.12 13.80 -4.12
C ALA A 213 7.69 15.25 -4.38
N ARG A 214 7.08 15.88 -3.38
CA ARG A 214 6.65 17.28 -3.46
C ARG A 214 7.81 18.25 -3.64
N ARG A 215 8.93 18.01 -2.94
CA ARG A 215 10.13 18.86 -3.01
C ARG A 215 10.89 18.69 -4.33
N ILE A 216 11.11 17.44 -4.72
CA ILE A 216 12.01 17.12 -5.83
C ILE A 216 11.45 17.53 -7.20
N LEU A 217 10.12 17.58 -7.38
CA LEU A 217 9.50 17.82 -8.70
C LEU A 217 10.00 19.10 -9.37
N GLY A 218 9.96 20.23 -8.66
CA GLY A 218 10.35 21.50 -9.25
C GLY A 218 11.83 21.57 -9.58
N GLN A 219 12.67 21.10 -8.66
CA GLN A 219 14.12 21.08 -8.83
C GLN A 219 14.53 20.14 -9.97
N ALA A 220 13.94 18.95 -10.04
CA ALA A 220 14.16 17.98 -11.12
C ALA A 220 13.75 18.57 -12.48
N ARG A 221 12.60 19.25 -12.55
CA ARG A 221 12.14 19.89 -13.79
C ARG A 221 13.11 20.97 -14.28
N ILE A 222 13.66 21.77 -13.37
CA ILE A 222 14.65 22.81 -13.69
C ILE A 222 15.94 22.15 -14.21
N LEU A 223 16.50 21.21 -13.44
CA LEU A 223 17.80 20.60 -13.74
C LEU A 223 17.77 19.73 -15.00
N LEU A 224 16.74 18.90 -15.18
CA LEU A 224 16.65 17.97 -16.31
C LEU A 224 16.26 18.65 -17.63
N ASN A 225 15.55 19.79 -17.57
CA ASN A 225 15.15 20.52 -18.77
C ASN A 225 16.00 21.75 -19.08
N ALA A 226 16.95 22.10 -18.21
CA ALA A 226 17.86 23.23 -18.43
C ALA A 226 18.55 23.10 -19.79
N ARG A 227 18.44 24.14 -20.62
CA ARG A 227 19.18 24.21 -21.88
C ARG A 227 20.59 24.68 -21.58
N ARG A 228 21.60 23.96 -22.07
CA ARG A 228 22.96 24.46 -22.09
C ARG A 228 22.99 25.80 -22.83
N PRO A 229 23.63 26.85 -22.27
CA PRO A 229 23.83 28.07 -23.04
C PRO A 229 24.66 27.74 -24.29
N PRO A 230 24.34 28.33 -25.45
CA PRO A 230 25.11 28.10 -26.67
C PRO A 230 26.56 28.57 -26.44
N ALA A 231 27.52 27.79 -26.94
CA ALA A 231 28.97 27.92 -26.70
C ALA A 231 29.63 29.23 -27.18
N GLY A 232 28.87 30.28 -27.48
CA GLY A 232 29.34 31.60 -27.91
C GLY A 232 28.81 32.78 -27.10
N ARG A 233 28.05 32.54 -26.02
CA ARG A 233 27.66 33.58 -25.04
C ARG A 233 28.46 33.41 -23.75
N GLU A 234 29.77 33.32 -23.84
CA GLU A 234 30.61 33.66 -22.70
C GLU A 234 30.50 35.17 -22.52
N THR A 235 29.69 35.58 -21.55
CA THR A 235 29.57 36.97 -21.14
C THR A 235 30.97 37.53 -20.90
N ALA A 236 31.29 38.63 -21.57
CA ALA A 236 32.53 39.41 -21.46
C ALA A 236 32.81 40.00 -20.05
N LEU A 237 32.23 39.42 -18.99
CA LEU A 237 32.29 39.86 -17.60
C LEU A 237 33.17 38.97 -16.72
N ALA A 238 33.78 37.91 -17.25
CA ALA A 238 34.56 36.94 -16.46
C ALA A 238 35.99 36.73 -16.98
N ARG A 239 36.62 37.78 -17.54
CA ARG A 239 38.00 37.66 -18.04
C ARG A 239 39.08 37.91 -17.00
N ASP A 240 38.77 38.42 -15.81
CA ASP A 240 39.79 38.62 -14.79
C ASP A 240 39.33 38.09 -13.42
N SER A 241 40.14 37.15 -12.91
CA SER A 241 40.20 36.59 -11.56
C SER A 241 39.31 35.38 -11.18
N ALA A 242 40.03 34.30 -10.78
CA ALA A 242 39.66 33.17 -9.93
C ALA A 242 39.01 31.90 -10.56
N PRO A 243 39.29 30.71 -10.00
CA PRO A 243 39.18 29.43 -10.68
C PRO A 243 37.75 28.86 -10.70
N THR A 244 37.48 28.05 -11.73
CA THR A 244 36.56 26.90 -11.69
C THR A 244 35.14 27.17 -11.17
N THR A 245 34.32 27.91 -11.93
CA THR A 245 32.86 27.83 -11.75
C THR A 245 32.42 26.41 -12.12
N PHE A 246 31.94 25.64 -11.15
CA PHE A 246 31.48 24.27 -11.37
C PHE A 246 30.27 24.27 -12.33
N ARG A 247 30.46 23.71 -13.52
CA ARG A 247 29.42 23.65 -14.54
C ARG A 247 28.51 22.44 -14.28
N LEU A 248 27.49 22.64 -13.46
CA LEU A 248 26.54 21.59 -13.07
C LEU A 248 25.92 20.85 -14.27
N LEU A 249 25.64 21.57 -15.37
CA LEU A 249 25.01 21.01 -16.59
C LEU A 249 26.00 20.27 -17.53
N ASP A 250 27.29 20.33 -17.23
CA ASP A 250 28.34 19.61 -17.95
C ASP A 250 28.67 18.26 -17.29
N LEU A 251 28.03 17.96 -16.15
CA LEU A 251 28.15 16.67 -15.51
C LEU A 251 27.55 15.53 -16.37
N PRO A 252 28.10 14.32 -16.25
CA PRO A 252 27.45 13.10 -16.70
C PRO A 252 26.00 12.99 -16.18
N PRO A 253 25.07 12.41 -16.97
CA PRO A 253 23.68 12.30 -16.60
C PRO A 253 23.45 11.53 -15.29
N GLU A 254 24.32 10.60 -14.94
CA GLU A 254 24.27 9.82 -13.70
C GLU A 254 24.53 10.71 -12.47
N LEU A 255 25.50 11.63 -12.57
CA LEU A 255 25.79 12.59 -11.50
C LEU A 255 24.68 13.64 -11.39
N LEU A 256 24.08 14.04 -12.50
CA LEU A 256 22.89 14.91 -12.48
C LEU A 256 21.70 14.22 -11.80
N GLN A 257 21.45 12.95 -12.08
CA GLN A 257 20.41 12.18 -11.38
C GLN A 257 20.72 12.05 -9.89
N HIS A 258 21.99 11.85 -9.51
CA HIS A 258 22.39 11.83 -8.11
C HIS A 258 22.12 13.17 -7.42
N VAL A 259 22.48 14.30 -8.05
CA VAL A 259 22.17 15.64 -7.53
C VAL A 259 20.67 15.82 -7.36
N VAL A 260 19.87 15.48 -8.38
CA VAL A 260 18.41 15.55 -8.32
C VAL A 260 17.86 14.74 -7.14
N ARG A 261 18.39 13.54 -6.90
CA ARG A 261 18.00 12.69 -5.77
C ARG A 261 18.23 13.37 -4.42
N HIS A 262 19.34 14.08 -4.26
CA HIS A 262 19.66 14.84 -3.05
C HIS A 262 18.82 16.11 -2.88
N CYS A 263 18.29 16.69 -3.95
CA CYS A 263 17.42 17.85 -3.87
C CYS A 263 16.10 17.60 -3.10
N SER A 264 15.68 16.33 -2.99
CA SER A 264 14.51 15.93 -2.18
C SER A 264 14.64 16.19 -0.67
N GLY A 265 15.87 16.37 -0.18
CA GLY A 265 16.19 16.44 1.25
C GLY A 265 16.19 15.08 1.96
N ASP A 266 15.81 14.01 1.25
CA ASP A 266 15.87 12.63 1.74
C ASP A 266 16.14 11.67 0.56
N PRO A 267 17.41 11.42 0.25
CA PRO A 267 17.80 10.64 -0.93
C PRO A 267 17.27 9.20 -0.91
N TRP A 268 16.93 8.67 0.26
CA TRP A 268 16.52 7.28 0.46
C TRP A 268 15.00 7.11 0.62
N ALA A 269 14.24 8.20 0.45
CA ALA A 269 12.77 8.17 0.52
C ALA A 269 12.11 7.42 -0.64
N PHE A 270 12.81 7.28 -1.78
CA PHE A 270 12.31 6.59 -2.96
C PHE A 270 12.99 5.24 -3.15
N SER A 271 12.20 4.27 -3.60
CA SER A 271 12.71 3.11 -4.30
C SER A 271 13.39 3.52 -5.62
N ALA A 272 14.28 2.69 -6.15
CA ALA A 272 14.91 2.92 -7.45
C ALA A 272 13.86 3.05 -8.56
N ALA A 273 12.82 2.20 -8.53
CA ALA A 273 11.71 2.26 -9.48
C ALA A 273 10.92 3.58 -9.37
N GLN A 274 10.57 3.99 -8.15
CA GLN A 274 9.84 5.25 -7.90
C GLN A 274 10.65 6.47 -8.35
N PHE A 275 11.95 6.46 -8.11
CA PHE A 275 12.85 7.54 -8.53
C PHE A 275 13.00 7.60 -10.05
N ALA A 276 13.08 6.45 -10.74
CA ALA A 276 13.12 6.41 -12.20
C ALA A 276 11.83 6.96 -12.83
N ARG A 277 10.65 6.61 -12.31
CA ARG A 277 9.38 7.20 -12.75
C ARG A 277 9.35 8.70 -12.51
N MET A 278 9.88 9.17 -11.38
CA MET A 278 9.90 10.57 -11.01
C MET A 278 10.77 11.41 -11.96
N THR A 279 11.97 10.93 -12.29
CA THR A 279 12.85 11.62 -13.23
C THR A 279 12.29 11.62 -14.66
N ALA A 280 11.65 10.53 -15.08
CA ALA A 280 10.95 10.45 -16.36
C ALA A 280 9.78 11.46 -16.44
N GLU A 281 8.96 11.56 -15.40
CA GLU A 281 7.87 12.53 -15.31
C GLU A 281 8.38 13.98 -15.32
N ALA A 282 9.48 14.27 -14.61
CA ALA A 282 10.09 15.59 -14.58
C ALA A 282 10.74 16.00 -15.92
N ALA A 283 11.27 15.03 -16.67
CA ALA A 283 11.85 15.26 -18.00
C ALA A 283 10.80 15.49 -19.10
N ASP A 284 9.55 15.04 -18.92
CA ASP A 284 8.50 15.19 -19.92
C ASP A 284 7.93 16.62 -20.00
N ARG A 285 8.42 17.37 -20.99
CA ARG A 285 7.98 18.74 -21.28
C ARG A 285 6.51 18.85 -21.71
N ARG A 286 5.93 17.80 -22.33
CA ARG A 286 4.53 17.83 -22.78
C ARG A 286 3.60 17.71 -21.58
N LYS A 287 3.88 16.79 -20.67
CA LYS A 287 3.12 16.63 -19.41
C LYS A 287 3.21 17.88 -18.54
N MET A 288 4.41 18.48 -18.41
CA MET A 288 4.57 19.75 -17.70
C MET A 288 3.67 20.86 -18.26
N ARG A 289 3.65 21.04 -19.60
CA ARG A 289 2.78 22.06 -20.23
C ARG A 289 1.30 21.78 -20.01
N ARG A 290 0.88 20.52 -20.12
CA ARG A 290 -0.52 20.13 -19.87
C ARG A 290 -0.92 20.39 -18.41
N LEU A 291 -0.05 20.04 -17.46
CA LEU A 291 -0.28 20.28 -16.04
C LEU A 291 -0.41 21.79 -15.76
N ARG A 292 0.48 22.61 -16.34
CA ARG A 292 0.41 24.07 -16.22
C ARG A 292 -0.93 24.64 -16.70
N VAL A 293 -1.38 24.24 -17.90
CA VAL A 293 -2.65 24.70 -18.47
C VAL A 293 -3.83 24.27 -17.59
N MET A 294 -3.81 23.02 -17.11
CA MET A 294 -4.85 22.49 -16.22
C MET A 294 -4.92 23.25 -14.89
N VAL A 295 -3.77 23.49 -14.26
CA VAL A 295 -3.67 24.18 -12.97
C VAL A 295 -4.09 25.63 -13.11
N ASN A 296 -3.58 26.36 -14.10
CA ASN A 296 -4.00 27.73 -14.36
C ASN A 296 -5.51 27.81 -14.59
N GLY A 297 -6.07 26.91 -15.42
CA GLY A 297 -7.51 26.88 -15.63
C GLY A 297 -8.33 26.55 -14.37
N ARG A 298 -7.82 25.72 -13.44
CA ARG A 298 -8.48 25.48 -12.14
C ARG A 298 -8.35 26.69 -11.20
N LEU A 299 -7.18 27.34 -11.18
CA LEU A 299 -6.92 28.53 -10.36
C LEU A 299 -7.74 29.74 -10.82
N ASP A 300 -7.90 29.92 -12.13
CA ASP A 300 -8.73 30.99 -12.71
C ASP A 300 -10.21 30.83 -12.29
N ARG A 301 -10.69 29.58 -12.19
CA ARG A 301 -12.05 29.27 -11.69
C ARG A 301 -12.21 29.51 -10.19
N ALA A 302 -11.15 29.38 -9.40
CA ALA A 302 -11.15 29.69 -7.97
C ALA A 302 -11.20 31.21 -7.68
N GLY A 303 -10.98 32.05 -8.70
CA GLY A 303 -11.11 33.51 -8.57
C GLY A 303 -9.96 34.15 -7.78
N SER A 304 -10.27 35.06 -6.84
CA SER A 304 -9.28 35.75 -6.00
C SER A 304 -9.17 35.18 -4.59
N ASP A 305 -9.96 34.18 -4.23
CA ASP A 305 -9.93 33.62 -2.88
C ASP A 305 -8.66 32.78 -2.67
N ALA A 306 -7.81 33.21 -1.74
CA ALA A 306 -6.58 32.53 -1.41
C ALA A 306 -6.83 31.11 -0.86
N LYS A 307 -7.94 30.91 -0.12
CA LYS A 307 -8.28 29.61 0.47
C LYS A 307 -8.67 28.61 -0.61
N GLU A 308 -9.49 29.03 -1.56
CA GLU A 308 -9.92 28.18 -2.66
C GLU A 308 -8.75 27.85 -3.61
N LYS A 309 -7.83 28.80 -3.86
CA LYS A 309 -6.60 28.52 -4.60
C LYS A 309 -5.72 27.50 -3.90
N ALA A 310 -5.54 27.61 -2.58
CA ALA A 310 -4.75 26.64 -1.81
C ALA A 310 -5.37 25.24 -1.87
N LYS A 311 -6.70 25.15 -1.79
CA LYS A 311 -7.45 23.89 -1.94
C LYS A 311 -7.23 23.27 -3.32
N VAL A 312 -7.39 24.05 -4.38
CA VAL A 312 -7.13 23.60 -5.76
C VAL A 312 -5.71 23.08 -5.93
N ILE A 313 -4.71 23.78 -5.39
CA ILE A 313 -3.31 23.34 -5.45
C ILE A 313 -3.15 22.01 -4.72
N SER A 314 -3.70 21.87 -3.51
CA SER A 314 -3.64 20.63 -2.75
C SER A 314 -4.27 19.45 -3.51
N GLU A 315 -5.44 19.64 -4.11
CA GLU A 315 -6.12 18.61 -4.90
C GLU A 315 -5.27 18.17 -6.11
N VAL A 316 -4.64 19.11 -6.81
CA VAL A 316 -3.77 18.76 -7.95
C VAL A 316 -2.52 18.02 -7.48
N ILE A 317 -1.94 18.40 -6.34
CA ILE A 317 -0.79 17.69 -5.75
C ILE A 317 -1.19 16.25 -5.42
N GLU A 318 -2.33 16.04 -4.77
CA GLU A 318 -2.81 14.69 -4.44
C GLU A 318 -3.11 13.86 -5.69
N ASP A 319 -3.79 14.44 -6.68
CA ASP A 319 -4.03 13.79 -7.98
C ASP A 319 -2.72 13.37 -8.67
N TRP A 320 -1.68 14.21 -8.56
CA TRP A 320 -0.37 13.97 -9.14
C TRP A 320 0.40 12.88 -8.39
N LEU A 321 0.41 12.91 -7.05
CA LEU A 321 1.02 11.87 -6.21
C LEU A 321 0.39 10.50 -6.49
N ARG A 322 -0.94 10.47 -6.61
CA ARG A 322 -1.71 9.25 -6.92
C ARG A 322 -1.37 8.70 -8.29
N LYS A 323 -1.48 9.52 -9.34
CA LYS A 323 -1.23 9.08 -10.73
C LYS A 323 0.20 8.64 -10.98
N GLY A 324 1.15 9.16 -10.21
CA GLY A 324 2.57 8.81 -10.35
C GLY A 324 3.07 7.67 -9.46
N GLY A 325 2.25 7.20 -8.51
CA GLY A 325 2.66 6.19 -7.54
C GLY A 325 3.70 6.71 -6.53
N TRP A 326 3.56 7.97 -6.10
CA TRP A 326 4.36 8.56 -5.01
C TRP A 326 3.53 8.82 -3.75
N GLU A 327 2.27 8.40 -3.76
CA GLU A 327 1.37 8.47 -2.60
C GLU A 327 1.69 7.44 -1.51
N LYS A 328 2.41 6.36 -1.85
CA LYS A 328 2.78 5.24 -0.99
C LYS A 328 4.24 4.86 -1.24
N TRP A 329 4.90 4.21 -0.28
CA TRP A 329 6.25 3.66 -0.48
C TRP A 329 6.16 2.29 -1.14
N GLU A 330 7.01 2.04 -2.14
CA GLU A 330 7.12 0.76 -2.85
C GLU A 330 8.47 0.10 -2.58
N SER A 331 8.50 -1.22 -2.44
CA SER A 331 9.76 -1.97 -2.34
C SER A 331 10.40 -2.13 -3.72
N ASP A 332 11.74 -2.12 -3.77
CA ASP A 332 12.51 -2.48 -4.98
C ASP A 332 12.56 -4.01 -5.21
N GLN A 333 12.13 -4.81 -4.23
CA GLN A 333 12.09 -6.26 -4.35
C GLN A 333 10.92 -6.65 -5.26
N MET A 334 11.24 -7.07 -6.48
CA MET A 334 10.28 -7.85 -7.28
C MET A 334 10.07 -9.17 -6.57
N VAL A 335 8.89 -9.36 -5.99
CA VAL A 335 8.43 -10.69 -5.63
C VAL A 335 8.08 -11.34 -6.96
N GLU A 336 8.99 -12.15 -7.49
CA GLU A 336 8.67 -13.05 -8.61
C GLU A 336 7.45 -13.85 -8.19
N GLU A 337 6.32 -13.62 -8.87
CA GLU A 337 5.19 -14.53 -8.76
C GLU A 337 5.71 -15.88 -9.26
N PRO A 338 5.67 -16.96 -8.46
CA PRO A 338 5.99 -18.27 -9.00
C PRO A 338 5.00 -18.51 -10.14
N GLU A 339 5.53 -18.63 -11.36
CA GLU A 339 4.74 -19.02 -12.52
C GLU A 339 4.02 -20.33 -12.15
N LEU A 340 2.68 -20.29 -12.10
CA LEU A 340 1.85 -21.46 -11.90
C LEU A 340 2.07 -22.40 -13.09
N GLU A 341 3.01 -23.33 -12.97
CA GLU A 341 3.07 -24.46 -13.89
C GLU A 341 1.76 -25.25 -13.79
N PRO A 342 1.05 -25.48 -14.91
CA PRO A 342 -0.19 -26.23 -14.88
C PRO A 342 0.10 -27.72 -14.71
N GLY A 343 -0.26 -28.27 -13.54
CA GLY A 343 -0.61 -29.68 -13.42
C GLY A 343 0.37 -30.57 -12.65
N ILE A 344 0.58 -30.30 -11.36
CA ILE A 344 1.05 -31.33 -10.42
C ILE A 344 0.13 -31.31 -9.19
N GLU A 345 -0.68 -32.35 -9.02
CA GLU A 345 -1.43 -32.59 -7.79
C GLU A 345 -0.45 -32.79 -6.61
N PRO A 346 -0.71 -32.22 -5.43
CA PRO A 346 0.19 -32.40 -4.29
C PRO A 346 0.01 -33.80 -3.69
N GLU A 347 1.07 -34.61 -3.70
CA GLU A 347 1.16 -35.80 -2.84
C GLU A 347 1.15 -35.37 -1.36
N PRO A 348 0.43 -36.09 -0.49
CA PRO A 348 0.48 -35.82 0.94
C PRO A 348 1.78 -36.38 1.54
N ASP A 349 2.28 -35.70 2.58
CA ASP A 349 3.33 -36.15 3.52
C ASP A 349 4.80 -35.81 3.18
N ARG A 350 5.14 -34.51 3.08
CA ARG A 350 6.47 -33.98 3.46
C ARG A 350 6.37 -32.57 4.07
N GLN A 351 5.83 -32.45 5.28
CA GLN A 351 5.62 -31.15 5.93
C GLN A 351 6.75 -30.68 6.87
N ASN A 352 7.81 -31.48 7.09
CA ASN A 352 8.79 -31.16 8.14
C ASN A 352 10.17 -30.69 7.63
N ASP A 353 10.56 -30.93 6.38
CA ASP A 353 11.92 -30.63 5.90
C ASP A 353 12.03 -29.27 5.17
N GLU A 354 10.92 -28.70 4.69
CA GLU A 354 10.92 -27.39 4.00
C GLU A 354 10.99 -26.20 4.96
N ASP A 355 10.53 -26.37 6.20
CA ASP A 355 10.53 -25.32 7.23
C ASP A 355 11.95 -24.94 7.68
N GLU A 356 12.88 -25.89 7.82
CA GLU A 356 14.25 -25.56 8.25
C GLU A 356 15.05 -24.82 7.17
N SER A 357 14.91 -25.22 5.91
CA SER A 357 15.56 -24.56 4.77
C SER A 357 15.07 -23.11 4.60
N TYR A 358 13.76 -22.90 4.74
CA TYR A 358 13.15 -21.56 4.68
C TYR A 358 13.60 -20.66 5.84
N GLN A 359 13.70 -21.20 7.05
CA GLN A 359 14.15 -20.46 8.24
C GLN A 359 15.64 -20.11 8.19
N LEU A 360 16.49 -21.00 7.65
CA LEU A 360 17.93 -20.77 7.51
C LEU A 360 18.24 -19.68 6.46
N SER A 361 17.54 -19.69 5.33
CA SER A 361 17.69 -18.67 4.28
C SER A 361 17.22 -17.28 4.75
N ARG A 362 16.19 -17.24 5.63
CA ARG A 362 15.71 -16.01 6.29
C ARG A 362 16.70 -15.45 7.32
N ARG A 363 17.33 -16.29 8.15
CA ARG A 363 18.34 -15.84 9.14
C ARG A 363 19.53 -15.16 8.48
N ALA A 364 20.03 -15.70 7.37
CA ALA A 364 21.13 -15.12 6.60
C ALA A 364 20.76 -13.73 6.03
N SER A 365 19.53 -13.59 5.54
CA SER A 365 19.01 -12.33 5.00
C SER A 365 18.80 -11.26 6.09
N TYR A 366 18.39 -11.64 7.31
CA TYR A 366 18.21 -10.74 8.45
C TYR A 366 19.53 -10.18 8.98
N GLN A 367 20.58 -11.00 9.09
CA GLN A 367 21.89 -10.57 9.59
C GLN A 367 22.57 -9.56 8.66
N SER A 368 22.45 -9.75 7.34
CA SER A 368 22.97 -8.80 6.35
C SER A 368 22.26 -7.43 6.40
N ARG A 369 20.98 -7.40 6.83
CA ARG A 369 20.16 -6.19 6.90
C ARG A 369 20.37 -5.37 8.18
N GLN A 370 20.70 -5.99 9.31
CA GLN A 370 21.02 -5.26 10.55
C GLN A 370 22.32 -4.45 10.42
N SER A 371 23.32 -4.97 9.70
CA SER A 371 24.58 -4.25 9.46
C SER A 371 24.42 -2.97 8.62
N ARG A 372 23.30 -2.77 7.92
CA ARG A 372 23.01 -1.54 7.16
C ARG A 372 22.20 -0.49 7.93
N ARG A 373 21.61 -0.83 9.09
CA ARG A 373 20.67 0.04 9.83
C ARG A 373 21.31 0.89 10.95
N SER A 374 22.57 0.65 11.31
CA SER A 374 23.22 1.29 12.47
C SER A 374 23.76 2.72 12.23
N SER A 375 23.27 3.46 11.23
CA SER A 375 23.78 4.82 10.94
C SER A 375 22.71 5.78 10.44
N ILE A 376 21.68 6.07 11.24
CA ILE A 376 20.78 7.21 10.97
C ILE A 376 20.32 7.84 12.30
N GLN A 377 20.86 9.01 12.64
CA GLN A 377 20.35 9.91 13.69
C GLN A 377 19.41 10.98 13.07
N SER A 378 18.40 11.34 13.85
CA SER A 378 17.29 12.30 13.63
C SER A 378 17.75 13.77 13.45
N PRO A 379 16.94 14.69 12.85
CA PRO A 379 16.01 15.48 13.67
C PRO A 379 14.61 15.77 13.05
N VAL A 380 13.59 15.81 13.91
CA VAL A 380 12.13 15.91 13.63
C VAL A 380 11.59 17.36 13.56
N LEU A 381 12.37 18.39 13.86
CA LEU A 381 11.82 19.76 14.02
C LEU A 381 11.77 20.63 12.75
N ALA A 382 12.12 20.08 11.57
CA ALA A 382 12.09 20.84 10.32
C ALA A 382 10.79 20.65 9.50
N ALA A 383 9.90 19.73 9.89
CA ALA A 383 8.81 19.26 9.03
C ALA A 383 7.75 20.32 8.72
N GLU A 384 7.40 21.18 9.68
CA GLU A 384 6.30 22.14 9.53
C GLU A 384 6.69 23.38 8.71
N ALA A 385 7.91 23.91 8.90
CA ALA A 385 8.43 25.01 8.08
C ALA A 385 8.63 24.61 6.61
N ILE A 386 8.92 23.33 6.35
CA ILE A 386 9.14 22.84 4.98
C ILE A 386 7.81 22.63 4.23
N GLN A 387 6.69 22.36 4.90
CA GLN A 387 5.39 22.19 4.23
C GLN A 387 4.88 23.49 3.60
N ALA A 388 5.07 24.63 4.27
CA ALA A 388 4.72 25.94 3.72
C ALA A 388 5.64 26.32 2.54
N TYR A 389 6.95 26.15 2.70
CA TYR A 389 7.92 26.46 1.64
C TYR A 389 7.78 25.56 0.41
N ALA A 390 7.46 24.28 0.59
CA ALA A 390 7.26 23.35 -0.51
C ALA A 390 5.99 23.66 -1.32
N ALA A 391 4.95 24.26 -0.72
CA ALA A 391 3.75 24.67 -1.45
C ALA A 391 4.04 25.84 -2.40
N ASP A 392 4.79 26.85 -1.93
CA ASP A 392 5.17 28.01 -2.73
C ASP A 392 6.13 27.65 -3.87
N VAL A 393 7.11 26.77 -3.60
CA VAL A 393 8.05 26.27 -4.62
C VAL A 393 7.33 25.42 -5.66
N TRP A 394 6.32 24.62 -5.26
CA TRP A 394 5.55 23.82 -6.19
C TRP A 394 4.64 24.68 -7.07
N ALA A 395 4.01 25.72 -6.51
CA ALA A 395 3.22 26.69 -7.29
C ALA A 395 4.07 27.45 -8.31
N ALA A 396 5.34 27.72 -8.01
CA ALA A 396 6.29 28.32 -8.96
C ALA A 396 6.84 27.34 -10.00
N ALA A 397 6.78 26.02 -9.74
CA ALA A 397 7.31 24.95 -10.57
C ALA A 397 6.29 24.26 -11.50
N VAL A 398 5.00 24.48 -11.24
CA VAL A 398 3.91 24.24 -12.21
C VAL A 398 3.90 25.34 -13.26
#